data_AF-A0A7C3SK63-F1
#
_entry.id   AF-A0A7C3SK63-F1
#
_cell.length_a   1.000
_cell.length_b   1.000
_cell.length_c   1.000
_cell.angle_alpha   90.00
_cell.angle_beta   90.00
_cell.angle_gamma   90.00
#
_symmetry.space_group_name_H-M   'P 1'
#
loop_
_entity.id
_entity.type
_entity.pdbx_description
1 polymer ?
#
loop_
_entity_poly.entity_id
_entity_poly.type
_entity_poly.pdbx_seq_one_letter_code
_entity_poly.pdbx_strand_id
1 'polypeptide(L)'
;MLHRFIQQVRHNCQLASATQAGLFSLCGLLLRLRQLYKWEHDLLPWQEPEAAEVLDWITAQEGAWNAAEDFSWNPLPWDGSSLDPFAVDEINALLRSEGLIYGAGFGRGLAPTFFLGELVEIRTDGDLTILVVGDELARDLEGAPALTQGKLIYARTQTLAFYLWDRLADPTQGNNRFLKVALPALGLRFRDLLTAPQAHQERFCLLLTAELEAAIHHEIGEAREESVRAAYSQLLELFPQTRIELWIRSLKDALADVNEWGRLTYIIREQNLASFALMLAFQPGLLSFLLPELEPAFWEVAKSRDWQALDRARAGALARLRRQAKELNDLLAQGLSAEDLQSCIQRRFLSPLGL
;
A
#
# COMPACT_ATOMS: atom_id res chain seq x y z
N MET A 1 -13.60 -11.30 -26.76
CA MET A 1 -12.32 -10.56 -26.67
C MET A 1 -11.93 -10.37 -25.20
N LEU A 2 -12.69 -9.54 -24.47
CA LEU A 2 -12.44 -9.21 -23.07
C LEU A 2 -12.20 -10.42 -22.14
N HIS A 3 -12.97 -11.50 -22.28
CA HIS A 3 -12.74 -12.71 -21.47
C HIS A 3 -11.32 -13.30 -21.64
N ARG A 4 -10.79 -13.37 -22.87
CA ARG A 4 -9.43 -13.87 -23.11
C ARG A 4 -8.38 -12.92 -22.53
N PHE A 5 -8.61 -11.61 -22.63
CA PHE A 5 -7.75 -10.60 -22.01
C PHE A 5 -7.70 -10.79 -20.48
N ILE A 6 -8.87 -10.89 -19.81
CA ILE A 6 -8.94 -11.13 -18.36
C ILE A 6 -8.19 -12.40 -17.96
N GLN A 7 -8.39 -13.51 -18.67
CA GLN A 7 -7.67 -14.76 -18.39
C GLN A 7 -6.16 -14.60 -18.54
N GLN A 8 -5.70 -13.84 -19.54
CA GLN A 8 -4.28 -13.58 -19.71
C GLN A 8 -3.72 -12.69 -18.59
N VAL A 9 -4.46 -11.68 -18.13
CA VAL A 9 -4.05 -10.87 -16.98
C VAL A 9 -3.97 -11.74 -15.73
N ARG A 10 -4.96 -12.59 -15.45
CA ARG A 10 -4.93 -13.53 -14.31
C ARG A 10 -3.71 -14.44 -14.35
N HIS A 11 -3.36 -14.94 -15.53
CA HIS A 11 -2.16 -15.74 -15.70
C HIS A 11 -0.88 -14.94 -15.35
N ASN A 12 -0.77 -13.69 -15.81
CA ASN A 12 0.36 -12.82 -15.45
C ASN A 12 0.37 -12.50 -13.94
N CYS A 13 -0.79 -12.33 -13.29
CA CYS A 13 -0.91 -12.19 -11.84
C CYS A 13 -0.40 -13.44 -11.09
N GLN A 14 -0.68 -14.64 -11.59
CA GLN A 14 -0.19 -15.90 -10.99
C GLN A 14 1.34 -16.02 -11.09
N LEU A 15 1.92 -15.66 -12.24
CA LEU A 15 3.37 -15.62 -12.41
C LEU A 15 4.03 -14.55 -11.53
N ALA A 16 3.41 -13.38 -11.41
CA ALA A 16 3.87 -12.34 -10.49
C ALA A 16 3.83 -12.82 -9.03
N SER A 17 2.74 -13.48 -8.64
CA SER A 17 2.56 -14.07 -7.31
C SER A 17 3.67 -15.06 -6.96
N ALA A 18 4.05 -15.94 -7.89
CA ALA A 18 5.16 -16.87 -7.70
C ALA A 18 6.49 -16.15 -7.42
N THR A 19 6.74 -15.04 -8.12
CA THR A 19 7.94 -14.20 -7.90
C THR A 19 7.88 -13.47 -6.55
N GLN A 20 6.69 -12.97 -6.17
CA GLN A 20 6.45 -12.25 -4.94
C GLN A 20 6.54 -13.15 -3.69
N ALA A 21 6.17 -14.43 -3.81
CA ALA A 21 6.09 -15.36 -2.68
C ALA A 21 7.41 -15.45 -1.88
N GLY A 22 8.55 -15.44 -2.59
CA GLY A 22 9.88 -15.47 -1.98
C GLY A 22 10.26 -14.21 -1.18
N LEU A 23 9.51 -13.12 -1.30
CA LEU A 23 9.78 -11.85 -0.60
C LEU A 23 9.09 -11.74 0.77
N PHE A 24 8.18 -12.65 1.08
CA PHE A 24 7.42 -12.65 2.32
C PHE A 24 7.98 -13.66 3.32
N SER A 25 7.81 -13.38 4.62
CA SER A 25 7.97 -14.43 5.64
C SER A 25 6.89 -15.49 5.46
N LEU A 26 7.11 -16.71 5.96
CA LEU A 26 6.12 -17.79 5.85
C LEU A 26 4.73 -17.37 6.36
N CYS A 27 4.65 -16.76 7.55
CA CYS A 27 3.38 -16.26 8.08
C CYS A 27 2.79 -15.15 7.19
N GLY A 28 3.64 -14.25 6.68
CA GLY A 28 3.21 -13.16 5.80
C GLY A 28 2.69 -13.63 4.44
N LEU A 29 3.25 -14.73 3.92
CA LEU A 29 2.81 -15.40 2.70
C LEU A 29 1.46 -16.10 2.92
N LEU A 30 1.34 -16.89 3.99
CA LEU A 30 0.09 -17.61 4.32
C LEU A 30 -1.10 -16.66 4.50
N LEU A 31 -0.91 -15.50 5.14
CA LEU A 31 -1.96 -14.49 5.27
C LEU A 31 -2.40 -13.92 3.92
N ARG A 32 -1.46 -13.67 3.00
CA ARG A 32 -1.76 -13.19 1.64
C ARG A 32 -2.44 -14.25 0.79
N LEU A 33 -1.99 -15.49 0.87
CA LEU A 33 -2.62 -16.63 0.19
C LEU A 33 -4.06 -16.84 0.67
N ARG A 34 -4.32 -16.77 1.98
CA ARG A 34 -5.68 -16.78 2.53
C ARG A 34 -6.53 -15.64 1.97
N GLN A 35 -5.97 -14.43 1.87
CA GLN A 35 -6.68 -13.28 1.31
C GLN A 35 -6.98 -13.47 -0.18
N LEU A 36 -6.02 -13.97 -0.96
CA LEU A 36 -6.18 -14.25 -2.38
C LEU A 36 -7.23 -15.34 -2.61
N TYR A 37 -7.22 -16.41 -1.80
CA TYR A 37 -8.27 -17.44 -1.81
C TYR A 37 -9.66 -16.83 -1.60
N LYS A 38 -9.80 -15.97 -0.57
CA LYS A 38 -11.10 -15.34 -0.27
C LYS A 38 -11.59 -14.49 -1.43
N TRP A 39 -10.71 -13.72 -2.06
CA TRP A 39 -11.05 -12.95 -3.26
C TRP A 39 -11.43 -13.86 -4.45
N GLU A 40 -10.66 -14.93 -4.73
CA GLU A 40 -10.97 -15.85 -5.83
C GLU A 40 -12.31 -16.59 -5.69
N HIS A 41 -12.82 -16.70 -4.46
CA HIS A 41 -14.05 -17.41 -4.12
C HIS A 41 -15.20 -16.47 -3.74
N ASP A 42 -15.10 -15.18 -4.09
CA ASP A 42 -16.14 -14.16 -3.82
C ASP A 42 -16.53 -14.06 -2.33
N LEU A 43 -15.60 -14.35 -1.43
CA LEU A 43 -15.81 -14.26 0.01
C LEU A 43 -15.60 -12.82 0.48
N LEU A 44 -16.48 -12.37 1.37
CA LEU A 44 -16.34 -11.08 2.06
C LEU A 44 -15.10 -11.06 2.95
N PRO A 45 -14.55 -9.86 3.26
CA PRO A 45 -13.36 -9.74 4.08
C PRO A 45 -13.43 -10.47 5.42
N TRP A 46 -14.61 -10.60 6.04
CA TRP A 46 -14.80 -11.28 7.32
C TRP A 46 -15.25 -12.74 7.24
N GLN A 47 -15.43 -13.28 6.05
CA GLN A 47 -15.73 -14.70 5.88
C GLN A 47 -14.43 -15.49 5.92
N GLU A 48 -14.31 -16.38 6.91
CA GLU A 48 -13.16 -17.27 7.02
C GLU A 48 -13.51 -18.62 6.39
N PRO A 49 -12.74 -19.08 5.37
CA PRO A 49 -12.92 -20.40 4.77
C PRO A 49 -12.43 -21.52 5.71
N GLU A 50 -12.81 -22.76 5.39
CA GLU A 50 -12.31 -23.93 6.10
C GLU A 50 -10.80 -24.09 5.88
N ALA A 51 -10.04 -24.32 6.95
CA ALA A 51 -8.58 -24.35 6.88
C ALA A 51 -8.04 -25.42 5.92
N ALA A 52 -8.70 -26.58 5.85
CA ALA A 52 -8.32 -27.66 4.94
C ALA A 52 -8.46 -27.25 3.47
N GLU A 53 -9.55 -26.55 3.11
CA GLU A 53 -9.78 -26.09 1.73
C GLU A 53 -8.72 -25.09 1.28
N VAL A 54 -8.35 -24.15 2.17
CA VAL A 54 -7.28 -23.19 1.87
C VAL A 54 -5.94 -23.89 1.70
N LEU A 55 -5.61 -24.87 2.55
CA LEU A 55 -4.34 -25.59 2.45
C LEU A 55 -4.24 -26.43 1.17
N ASP A 56 -5.33 -27.08 0.76
CA ASP A 56 -5.40 -27.82 -0.50
C ASP A 56 -5.24 -26.87 -1.69
N TRP A 57 -5.89 -25.71 -1.66
CA TRP A 57 -5.72 -24.68 -2.69
C TRP A 57 -4.30 -24.11 -2.72
N ILE A 58 -3.68 -23.83 -1.57
CA ILE A 58 -2.28 -23.38 -1.48
C ILE A 58 -1.35 -24.40 -2.14
N THR A 59 -1.55 -25.68 -1.84
CA THR A 59 -0.76 -26.77 -2.44
C THR A 59 -0.88 -26.77 -3.97
N ALA A 60 -2.09 -26.52 -4.50
CA ALA A 60 -2.31 -26.40 -5.94
C ALA A 60 -1.61 -25.18 -6.55
N GLN A 61 -1.64 -24.02 -5.88
CA GLN A 61 -0.95 -22.80 -6.31
C GLN A 61 0.56 -23.01 -6.36
N GLU A 62 1.16 -23.54 -5.29
CA GLU A 62 2.59 -23.83 -5.24
C GLU A 62 3.00 -24.85 -6.30
N GLY A 63 2.16 -25.87 -6.56
CA GLY A 63 2.35 -26.81 -7.66
C GLY A 63 2.38 -26.13 -9.02
N ALA A 64 1.44 -25.20 -9.27
CA ALA A 64 1.39 -24.43 -10.51
C ALA A 64 2.61 -23.51 -10.67
N TRP A 65 3.07 -22.88 -9.59
CA TRP A 65 4.26 -22.02 -9.60
C TRP A 65 5.54 -22.80 -9.89
N ASN A 66 5.70 -24.00 -9.31
CA ASN A 66 6.85 -24.86 -9.56
C ASN A 66 6.90 -25.40 -10.99
N ALA A 67 5.74 -25.51 -11.66
CA ALA A 67 5.64 -25.95 -13.05
C ALA A 67 5.90 -24.83 -14.07
N ALA A 68 5.98 -23.57 -13.64
CA ALA A 68 6.28 -22.45 -14.53
C ALA A 68 7.80 -22.40 -14.80
N GLU A 69 8.23 -23.00 -15.91
CA GLU A 69 9.66 -23.16 -16.25
C GLU A 69 10.31 -21.87 -16.80
N ASP A 70 9.53 -20.92 -17.33
CA ASP A 70 10.02 -19.63 -17.85
C ASP A 70 9.10 -18.46 -17.43
N PHE A 71 9.64 -17.54 -16.62
CA PHE A 71 8.97 -16.27 -16.25
C PHE A 71 9.05 -15.26 -17.41
N SER A 72 8.45 -15.60 -18.54
CA SER A 72 8.20 -14.64 -19.61
C SER A 72 6.80 -14.04 -19.44
N TRP A 73 6.71 -12.71 -19.50
CA TRP A 73 5.43 -12.02 -19.37
C TRP A 73 4.64 -12.19 -20.67
N ASN A 74 3.59 -12.99 -20.60
CA ASN A 74 2.79 -13.29 -21.76
C ASN A 74 2.06 -12.02 -22.23
N PRO A 75 2.18 -11.65 -23.52
CA PRO A 75 1.50 -10.49 -24.08
C PRO A 75 -0.01 -10.56 -23.90
N LEU A 76 -0.66 -9.41 -23.74
CA LEU A 76 -2.10 -9.33 -23.56
C LEU A 76 -2.81 -9.30 -24.92
N PRO A 77 -3.74 -10.24 -25.20
CA PRO A 77 -4.45 -10.27 -26.47
C PRO A 77 -5.55 -9.21 -26.51
N TRP A 78 -5.53 -8.34 -27.52
CA TRP A 78 -6.59 -7.35 -27.76
C TRP A 78 -6.88 -7.18 -29.25
N ASP A 79 -8.10 -7.45 -29.69
CA ASP A 79 -8.54 -7.31 -31.09
C ASP A 79 -7.58 -7.86 -32.17
N GLY A 80 -6.99 -9.04 -31.92
CA GLY A 80 -6.01 -9.65 -32.83
C GLY A 80 -4.58 -9.12 -32.70
N SER A 81 -4.38 -8.05 -31.92
CA SER A 81 -3.09 -7.52 -31.50
C SER A 81 -2.57 -8.21 -30.23
N SER A 82 -1.27 -8.09 -30.03
CA SER A 82 -0.52 -8.61 -28.89
C SER A 82 0.15 -7.43 -28.20
N LEU A 83 -0.37 -7.03 -27.03
CA LEU A 83 0.09 -5.87 -26.28
C LEU A 83 1.17 -6.27 -25.27
N ASP A 84 2.20 -5.44 -25.11
CA ASP A 84 3.17 -5.60 -24.02
C ASP A 84 2.44 -5.41 -22.66
N PRO A 85 2.53 -6.37 -21.71
CA PRO A 85 1.90 -6.24 -20.39
C PRO A 85 2.30 -4.99 -19.60
N PHE A 86 3.44 -4.36 -19.92
CA PHE A 86 3.88 -3.13 -19.27
C PHE A 86 3.51 -1.85 -20.03
N ALA A 87 2.87 -1.96 -21.21
CA ALA A 87 2.34 -0.82 -21.96
C ALA A 87 1.01 -0.31 -21.35
N VAL A 88 1.03 0.04 -20.06
CA VAL A 88 -0.14 0.38 -19.24
C VAL A 88 -0.99 1.49 -19.88
N ASP A 89 -0.37 2.53 -20.42
CA ASP A 89 -1.08 3.66 -21.05
C ASP A 89 -1.85 3.23 -22.31
N GLU A 90 -1.23 2.38 -23.14
CA GLU A 90 -1.85 1.85 -24.37
C GLU A 90 -3.03 0.93 -24.02
N ILE A 91 -2.81 0.01 -23.06
CA ILE A 91 -3.84 -0.91 -22.58
C ILE A 91 -5.03 -0.14 -22.00
N ASN A 92 -4.77 0.86 -21.14
CA ASN A 92 -5.83 1.64 -20.51
C ASN A 92 -6.58 2.54 -21.49
N ALA A 93 -5.95 3.00 -22.58
CA ALA A 93 -6.66 3.72 -23.63
C ALA A 93 -7.77 2.87 -24.27
N LEU A 94 -7.56 1.55 -24.35
CA LEU A 94 -8.52 0.59 -24.91
C LEU A 94 -9.59 0.20 -23.88
N LEU A 95 -9.19 -0.09 -22.64
CA LEU A 95 -10.06 -0.58 -21.58
C LEU A 95 -11.06 0.45 -21.03
N ARG A 96 -10.77 1.75 -21.16
CA ARG A 96 -11.68 2.82 -20.69
C ARG A 96 -13.10 2.69 -21.25
N SER A 97 -13.23 2.27 -22.50
CA SER A 97 -14.55 2.08 -23.14
C SER A 97 -15.36 0.92 -22.57
N GLU A 98 -14.67 -0.04 -21.93
CA GLU A 98 -15.27 -1.20 -21.26
C GLU A 98 -15.51 -0.94 -19.77
N GLY A 99 -15.24 0.27 -19.27
CA GLY A 99 -15.36 0.59 -17.83
C GLY A 99 -14.31 -0.09 -16.96
N LEU A 100 -13.16 -0.47 -17.52
CA LEU A 100 -12.09 -1.18 -16.82
C LEU A 100 -10.80 -0.37 -16.75
N ILE A 101 -9.98 -0.69 -15.76
CA ILE A 101 -8.64 -0.15 -15.61
C ILE A 101 -7.64 -1.25 -15.24
N TYR A 102 -6.49 -1.21 -15.89
CA TYR A 102 -5.37 -2.12 -15.73
C TYR A 102 -4.19 -1.40 -15.07
N GLY A 103 -3.49 -2.10 -14.19
CA GLY A 103 -2.23 -1.64 -13.61
C GLY A 103 -1.16 -2.71 -13.70
N ALA A 104 0.06 -2.28 -14.04
CA ALA A 104 1.24 -3.14 -14.09
C ALA A 104 2.50 -2.35 -13.70
N GLY A 105 3.45 -3.00 -13.03
CA GLY A 105 4.70 -2.38 -12.64
C GLY A 105 5.59 -3.28 -11.79
N PHE A 106 6.47 -2.66 -11.00
CA PHE A 106 7.40 -3.35 -10.11
C PHE A 106 7.29 -2.80 -8.68
N GLY A 107 7.07 -3.69 -7.72
CA GLY A 107 6.88 -3.39 -6.31
C GLY A 107 8.15 -3.57 -5.47
N ARG A 108 7.98 -4.17 -4.28
CA ARG A 108 9.09 -4.46 -3.36
C ARG A 108 10.07 -5.46 -3.97
N GLY A 109 11.37 -5.25 -3.77
CA GLY A 109 12.41 -6.14 -4.32
C GLY A 109 12.38 -6.26 -5.85
N LEU A 110 11.79 -5.28 -6.54
CA LEU A 110 11.54 -5.29 -7.99
C LEU A 110 10.67 -6.48 -8.45
N ALA A 111 9.85 -7.05 -7.56
CA ALA A 111 8.87 -8.04 -7.98
C ALA A 111 7.81 -7.40 -8.90
N PRO A 112 7.48 -8.02 -10.02
CA PRO A 112 6.43 -7.56 -10.93
C PRO A 112 5.08 -7.56 -10.21
N THR A 113 4.17 -6.70 -10.61
CA THR A 113 2.78 -6.71 -10.14
C THR A 113 1.79 -6.38 -11.25
N PHE A 114 0.62 -7.00 -11.21
CA PHE A 114 -0.47 -6.82 -12.17
C PHE A 114 -1.84 -6.86 -11.48
N PHE A 115 -2.76 -6.01 -11.94
CA PHE A 115 -4.17 -6.12 -11.61
C PHE A 115 -5.06 -5.57 -12.73
N LEU A 116 -6.34 -5.98 -12.71
CA LEU A 116 -7.40 -5.47 -13.56
C LEU A 116 -8.66 -5.33 -12.71
N GLY A 117 -9.31 -4.18 -12.77
CA GLY A 117 -10.55 -3.97 -12.03
C GLY A 117 -11.50 -3.00 -12.71
N GLU A 118 -12.68 -2.88 -12.13
CA GLU A 118 -13.71 -1.94 -12.57
C GLU A 118 -13.30 -0.51 -12.26
N LEU A 119 -13.37 0.36 -13.27
CA LEU A 119 -13.11 1.79 -13.11
C LEU A 119 -14.40 2.47 -12.61
N VAL A 120 -14.43 2.77 -11.32
CA VAL A 120 -15.60 3.36 -10.66
C VAL A 120 -15.61 4.88 -10.81
N GLU A 121 -14.44 5.50 -10.69
CA GLU A 121 -14.34 6.97 -10.71
C GLU A 121 -12.98 7.43 -11.26
N ILE A 122 -12.99 8.55 -11.98
CA ILE A 122 -11.78 9.31 -12.34
C ILE A 122 -11.89 10.70 -11.70
N ARG A 123 -10.86 11.10 -10.96
CA ARG A 123 -10.69 12.47 -10.45
C ARG A 123 -9.37 13.06 -10.93
N THR A 124 -9.27 14.39 -10.88
CA THR A 124 -8.03 15.12 -11.19
C THR A 124 -7.65 16.00 -10.02
N ASP A 125 -6.37 16.00 -9.65
CA ASP A 125 -5.80 16.94 -8.67
C ASP A 125 -4.51 17.56 -9.25
N GLY A 126 -4.64 18.73 -9.86
CA GLY A 126 -3.56 19.33 -10.65
C GLY A 126 -3.26 18.49 -11.89
N ASP A 127 -2.03 17.99 -11.99
CA ASP A 127 -1.60 17.10 -13.07
C ASP A 127 -1.72 15.60 -12.71
N LEU A 128 -2.19 15.27 -11.51
CA LEU A 128 -2.44 13.91 -11.07
C LEU A 128 -3.83 13.45 -11.50
N THR A 129 -3.92 12.19 -11.93
CA THR A 129 -5.19 11.50 -12.21
C THR A 129 -5.39 10.41 -11.17
N ILE A 130 -6.48 10.49 -10.43
CA ILE A 130 -6.86 9.52 -9.41
C ILE A 130 -7.92 8.60 -10.00
N LEU A 131 -7.67 7.30 -9.94
CA LEU A 131 -8.47 6.24 -10.50
C LEU A 131 -9.00 5.38 -9.34
N VAL A 132 -10.29 5.50 -9.05
CA VAL A 132 -10.94 4.65 -8.04
C VAL A 132 -11.33 3.34 -8.70
N VAL A 133 -10.76 2.25 -8.18
CA VAL A 133 -10.97 0.88 -8.66
C VAL A 133 -11.93 0.17 -7.72
N GLY A 134 -12.98 -0.43 -8.29
CA GLY A 134 -14.02 -1.19 -7.60
C GLY A 134 -13.63 -2.65 -7.43
N ASP A 135 -14.50 -3.54 -7.92
CA ASP A 135 -14.25 -4.98 -7.91
C ASP A 135 -13.11 -5.35 -8.87
N GLU A 136 -12.26 -6.26 -8.42
CA GLU A 136 -11.09 -6.68 -9.19
C GLU A 136 -11.39 -7.96 -9.97
N LEU A 137 -11.10 -7.95 -11.26
CA LEU A 137 -11.24 -9.10 -12.15
C LEU A 137 -9.98 -9.96 -12.16
N ALA A 138 -8.82 -9.37 -11.84
CA ALA A 138 -7.54 -10.04 -11.69
C ALA A 138 -6.67 -9.29 -10.69
N ARG A 139 -5.97 -10.01 -9.82
CA ARG A 139 -4.96 -9.46 -8.91
C ARG A 139 -3.93 -10.52 -8.55
N ASP A 140 -2.73 -10.09 -8.19
CA ASP A 140 -1.68 -10.94 -7.65
C ASP A 140 -1.67 -10.91 -6.10
N LEU A 141 -0.62 -11.48 -5.49
CA LEU A 141 -0.43 -11.48 -4.04
C LEU A 141 -0.07 -10.08 -3.48
N GLU A 142 0.39 -9.15 -4.32
CA GLU A 142 0.69 -7.77 -3.93
C GLU A 142 -0.62 -6.96 -3.85
N GLY A 143 -1.31 -7.10 -2.72
CA GLY A 143 -2.55 -6.39 -2.41
C GLY A 143 -2.34 -4.96 -1.91
N ALA A 144 -1.58 -4.11 -2.62
CA ALA A 144 -1.43 -2.69 -2.28
C ALA A 144 -2.76 -1.96 -2.47
N PRO A 145 -3.39 -1.39 -1.41
CA PRO A 145 -4.71 -0.75 -1.51
C PRO A 145 -4.72 0.55 -2.30
N ALA A 146 -3.60 1.27 -2.31
CA ALA A 146 -3.39 2.43 -3.14
C ALA A 146 -1.94 2.44 -3.61
N LEU A 147 -1.69 3.05 -4.77
CA LEU A 147 -0.34 3.20 -5.31
C LEU A 147 -0.26 4.33 -6.34
N THR A 148 0.92 4.95 -6.40
CA THR A 148 1.28 5.97 -7.38
C THR A 148 2.14 5.38 -8.48
N GLN A 149 1.79 5.66 -9.74
CA GLN A 149 2.58 5.33 -10.92
C GLN A 149 2.67 6.56 -11.84
N GLY A 150 3.80 7.27 -11.76
CA GLY A 150 3.96 8.54 -12.49
C GLY A 150 2.93 9.56 -12.03
N LYS A 151 1.98 9.91 -12.90
CA LYS A 151 0.87 10.83 -12.61
C LYS A 151 -0.44 10.14 -12.28
N LEU A 152 -0.47 8.81 -12.33
CA LEU A 152 -1.65 8.02 -12.01
C LEU A 152 -1.61 7.58 -10.54
N ILE A 153 -2.73 7.71 -9.86
CA ILE A 153 -2.95 7.17 -8.52
C ILE A 153 -4.08 6.16 -8.63
N TYR A 154 -3.82 4.90 -8.28
CA TYR A 154 -4.85 3.88 -8.20
C TYR A 154 -5.30 3.75 -6.75
N ALA A 155 -6.60 3.80 -6.51
CA ALA A 155 -7.22 3.61 -5.21
C ALA A 155 -8.17 2.42 -5.27
N ARG A 156 -7.72 1.26 -4.78
CA ARG A 156 -8.37 -0.05 -4.96
C ARG A 156 -9.26 -0.39 -3.77
N THR A 157 -10.55 -0.12 -3.93
CA THR A 157 -11.56 -0.20 -2.85
C THR A 157 -11.71 -1.61 -2.31
N GLN A 158 -11.79 -2.62 -3.19
CA GLN A 158 -11.92 -4.02 -2.78
C GLN A 158 -10.65 -4.49 -2.05
N THR A 159 -9.46 -4.18 -2.58
CA THR A 159 -8.18 -4.47 -1.92
C THR A 159 -8.08 -3.82 -0.53
N LEU A 160 -8.50 -2.55 -0.40
CA LEU A 160 -8.51 -1.83 0.86
C LEU A 160 -9.44 -2.48 1.90
N ALA A 161 -10.59 -3.01 1.47
CA ALA A 161 -11.52 -3.69 2.35
C ALA A 161 -10.88 -4.93 3.01
N PHE A 162 -10.20 -5.77 2.22
CA PHE A 162 -9.45 -6.90 2.75
C PHE A 162 -8.30 -6.46 3.65
N TYR A 163 -7.52 -5.45 3.23
CA TYR A 163 -6.42 -4.92 4.02
C TYR A 163 -6.87 -4.40 5.39
N LEU A 164 -7.90 -3.57 5.44
CA LEU A 164 -8.44 -3.01 6.68
C LEU A 164 -9.00 -4.10 7.58
N TRP A 165 -9.72 -5.06 7.02
CA TRP A 165 -10.25 -6.18 7.80
C TRP A 165 -9.14 -7.02 8.41
N ASP A 166 -8.14 -7.45 7.63
CA ASP A 166 -7.03 -8.25 8.15
C ASP A 166 -6.28 -7.51 9.27
N ARG A 167 -6.10 -6.19 9.13
CA ARG A 167 -5.50 -5.34 10.17
C ARG A 167 -6.39 -5.24 11.42
N LEU A 168 -7.71 -5.16 11.29
CA LEU A 168 -8.62 -5.10 12.44
C LEU A 168 -8.79 -6.46 13.14
N ALA A 169 -8.80 -7.54 12.38
CA ALA A 169 -9.01 -8.90 12.86
C ALA A 169 -7.75 -9.54 13.47
N ASP A 170 -6.58 -8.92 13.28
CA ASP A 170 -5.34 -9.37 13.91
C ASP A 170 -5.50 -9.42 15.45
N PRO A 171 -5.32 -10.60 16.09
CA PRO A 171 -5.49 -10.75 17.53
C PRO A 171 -4.61 -9.83 18.38
N THR A 172 -3.46 -9.37 17.85
CA THR A 172 -2.56 -8.43 18.54
C THR A 172 -3.20 -7.06 18.74
N GLN A 173 -4.27 -6.75 18.01
CA GLN A 173 -4.94 -5.44 18.03
C GLN A 173 -5.98 -5.30 19.13
N GLY A 174 -6.33 -6.37 19.84
CA GLY A 174 -7.40 -6.36 20.85
C GLY A 174 -7.23 -5.29 21.94
N ASN A 175 -5.99 -4.86 22.21
CA ASN A 175 -5.69 -3.80 23.16
C ASN A 175 -5.15 -2.50 22.55
N ASN A 176 -5.17 -2.36 21.22
CA ASN A 176 -4.67 -1.17 20.55
C ASN A 176 -5.44 0.08 20.99
N ARG A 177 -4.75 0.97 21.70
CA ARG A 177 -5.31 2.20 22.27
C ARG A 177 -5.79 3.20 21.20
N PHE A 178 -5.24 3.16 20.00
CA PHE A 178 -5.70 4.01 18.91
C PHE A 178 -7.02 3.48 18.32
N LEU A 179 -7.18 2.16 18.17
CA LEU A 179 -8.46 1.57 17.75
C LEU A 179 -9.60 1.82 18.75
N LYS A 180 -9.26 1.91 20.04
CA LYS A 180 -10.21 2.33 21.10
C LYS A 180 -10.68 3.78 20.95
N VAL A 181 -10.00 4.61 20.16
CA VAL A 181 -10.43 5.96 19.77
C VAL A 181 -11.13 5.94 18.42
N ALA A 182 -10.54 5.27 17.42
CA ALA A 182 -11.03 5.27 16.05
C ALA A 182 -12.45 4.70 15.90
N LEU A 183 -12.69 3.50 16.43
CA LEU A 183 -13.95 2.79 16.18
C LEU A 183 -15.14 3.44 16.88
N PRO A 184 -15.06 3.91 18.15
CA PRO A 184 -16.18 4.60 18.76
C PRO A 184 -16.58 5.88 18.03
N ALA A 185 -15.64 6.60 17.41
CA ALA A 185 -15.95 7.77 16.57
C ALA A 185 -16.79 7.42 15.34
N LEU A 186 -16.77 6.16 14.91
CA LEU A 186 -17.60 5.59 13.83
C LEU A 186 -18.82 4.83 14.37
N GLY A 187 -19.12 4.96 15.67
CA GLY A 187 -20.20 4.24 16.33
C GLY A 187 -19.95 2.74 16.48
N LEU A 188 -18.72 2.26 16.27
CA LEU A 188 -18.35 0.85 16.33
C LEU A 188 -17.67 0.51 17.66
N ARG A 189 -18.03 -0.63 18.23
CA ARG A 189 -17.21 -1.28 19.28
C ARG A 189 -16.36 -2.35 18.62
N PHE A 190 -15.06 -2.36 18.92
CA PHE A 190 -14.11 -3.31 18.33
C PHE A 190 -14.59 -4.77 18.45
N ARG A 191 -15.05 -5.17 19.64
CA ARG A 191 -15.55 -6.53 19.87
C ARG A 191 -16.78 -6.86 19.02
N ASP A 192 -17.74 -5.94 18.93
CA ASP A 192 -18.98 -6.17 18.17
C ASP A 192 -18.67 -6.37 16.69
N LEU A 193 -17.79 -5.53 16.13
CA LEU A 193 -17.33 -5.62 14.74
C LEU A 193 -16.73 -7.01 14.44
N LEU A 194 -15.90 -7.55 15.33
CA LEU A 194 -15.30 -8.87 15.13
C LEU A 194 -16.27 -10.04 15.35
N THR A 195 -17.23 -9.90 16.27
CA THR A 195 -18.20 -10.98 16.57
C THR A 195 -19.37 -11.05 15.60
N ALA A 196 -19.77 -9.91 15.02
CA ALA A 196 -20.93 -9.80 14.14
C ALA A 196 -20.63 -8.84 12.97
N PRO A 197 -19.60 -9.10 12.16
CA PRO A 197 -19.16 -8.17 11.12
C PRO A 197 -20.24 -7.88 10.07
N GLN A 198 -21.02 -8.90 9.70
CA GLN A 198 -22.15 -8.75 8.78
C GLN A 198 -23.17 -7.70 9.26
N ALA A 199 -23.44 -7.65 10.58
CA ALA A 199 -24.37 -6.68 11.16
C ALA A 199 -23.79 -5.24 11.18
N HIS A 200 -22.50 -5.09 10.90
CA HIS A 200 -21.78 -3.83 10.89
C HIS A 200 -21.24 -3.45 9.50
N GLN A 201 -21.66 -4.16 8.44
CA GLN A 201 -21.20 -3.96 7.07
C GLN A 201 -21.31 -2.49 6.63
N GLU A 202 -22.45 -1.83 6.83
CA GLU A 202 -22.63 -0.42 6.43
C GLU A 202 -21.61 0.51 7.11
N ARG A 203 -21.33 0.30 8.41
CA ARG A 203 -20.35 1.10 9.15
C ARG A 203 -18.92 0.79 8.71
N PHE A 204 -18.65 -0.47 8.37
CA PHE A 204 -17.38 -0.85 7.77
C PHE A 204 -17.18 -0.20 6.39
N CYS A 205 -18.23 -0.09 5.57
CA CYS A 205 -18.18 0.65 4.29
C CYS A 205 -17.92 2.15 4.48
N LEU A 206 -18.48 2.77 5.53
CA LEU A 206 -18.17 4.18 5.87
C LEU A 206 -16.71 4.35 6.29
N LEU A 207 -16.19 3.43 7.11
CA LEU A 207 -14.76 3.37 7.46
C LEU A 207 -13.89 3.23 6.22
N LEU A 208 -14.25 2.29 5.34
CA LEU A 208 -13.53 2.02 4.10
C LEU A 208 -13.44 3.27 3.21
N THR A 209 -14.56 3.99 3.05
CA THR A 209 -14.61 5.22 2.26
C THR A 209 -13.68 6.30 2.84
N ALA A 210 -13.73 6.50 4.16
CA ALA A 210 -12.87 7.50 4.82
C ALA A 210 -11.38 7.16 4.71
N GLU A 211 -11.02 5.88 4.88
CA GLU A 211 -9.63 5.44 4.77
C GLU A 211 -9.13 5.37 3.32
N LEU A 212 -10.02 5.17 2.34
CA LEU A 212 -9.67 5.28 0.93
C LEU A 212 -9.23 6.71 0.59
N GLU A 213 -9.98 7.71 1.04
CA GLU A 213 -9.60 9.12 0.85
C GLU A 213 -8.29 9.46 1.57
N ALA A 214 -8.06 8.91 2.76
CA ALA A 214 -6.80 9.09 3.47
C ALA A 214 -5.62 8.44 2.73
N ALA A 215 -5.82 7.26 2.14
CA ALA A 215 -4.83 6.59 1.30
C ALA A 215 -4.55 7.37 0.01
N ILE A 216 -5.58 7.90 -0.66
CA ILE A 216 -5.41 8.77 -1.84
C ILE A 216 -4.51 9.96 -1.51
N HIS A 217 -4.70 10.60 -0.35
CA HIS A 217 -3.84 11.74 0.04
C HIS A 217 -2.41 11.32 0.40
N HIS A 218 -2.18 10.08 0.87
CA HIS A 218 -0.82 9.54 0.97
C HIS A 218 -0.16 9.48 -0.42
N GLU A 219 -0.87 8.92 -1.40
CA GLU A 219 -0.38 8.80 -2.79
C GLU A 219 -0.15 10.17 -3.45
N ILE A 220 -1.05 11.15 -3.23
CA ILE A 220 -0.83 12.54 -3.69
C ILE A 220 0.43 13.14 -3.04
N GLY A 221 0.62 12.89 -1.74
CA GLY A 221 1.82 13.29 -1.02
C GLY A 221 3.08 12.67 -1.61
N GLU A 222 3.06 11.37 -1.91
CA GLU A 222 4.17 10.66 -2.54
C GLU A 222 4.49 11.23 -3.94
N ALA A 223 3.46 11.40 -4.78
CA ALA A 223 3.61 11.90 -6.14
C ALA A 223 4.26 13.29 -6.19
N ARG A 224 3.97 14.14 -5.18
CA ARG A 224 4.47 15.52 -5.10
C ARG A 224 5.76 15.66 -4.31
N GLU A 225 6.20 14.63 -3.58
CA GLU A 225 7.44 14.70 -2.82
C GLU A 225 8.64 14.39 -3.71
N GLU A 226 9.52 15.38 -3.87
CA GLU A 226 10.70 15.25 -4.74
C GLU A 226 11.99 14.97 -3.97
N SER A 227 12.03 15.25 -2.67
CA SER A 227 13.30 15.30 -1.92
C SER A 227 14.07 13.98 -1.88
N VAL A 228 13.39 12.84 -1.99
CA VAL A 228 14.01 11.52 -2.00
C VAL A 228 13.99 10.84 -3.36
N ARG A 229 13.39 11.44 -4.39
CA ARG A 229 13.11 10.77 -5.67
C ARG A 229 14.37 10.20 -6.34
N ALA A 230 15.43 11.00 -6.43
CA ALA A 230 16.70 10.58 -7.01
C ALA A 230 17.40 9.51 -6.16
N ALA A 231 17.48 9.73 -4.84
CA ALA A 231 18.10 8.80 -3.90
C ALA A 231 17.36 7.44 -3.85
N TYR A 232 16.04 7.46 -3.95
CA TYR A 232 15.18 6.28 -3.87
C TYR A 232 15.54 5.26 -4.95
N SER A 233 15.54 5.67 -6.22
CA SER A 233 15.87 4.78 -7.34
C SER A 233 17.29 4.20 -7.22
N GLN A 234 18.27 5.04 -6.87
CA GLN A 234 19.67 4.59 -6.72
C GLN A 234 19.83 3.58 -5.58
N LEU A 235 19.20 3.81 -4.42
CA LEU A 235 19.31 2.89 -3.30
C LEU A 235 18.56 1.57 -3.51
N LEU A 236 17.44 1.58 -4.25
CA LEU A 236 16.76 0.33 -4.62
C LEU A 236 17.61 -0.54 -5.55
N GLU A 237 18.37 0.08 -6.45
CA GLU A 237 19.29 -0.63 -7.34
C GLU A 237 20.52 -1.18 -6.59
N LEU A 238 21.11 -0.37 -5.71
CA LEU A 238 22.33 -0.74 -5.00
C LEU A 238 22.10 -1.71 -3.82
N PHE A 239 20.97 -1.58 -3.12
CA PHE A 239 20.71 -2.31 -1.88
C PHE A 239 19.34 -2.99 -1.84
N PRO A 240 18.95 -3.76 -2.87
CA PRO A 240 17.69 -4.46 -2.87
C PRO A 240 17.64 -5.49 -1.74
N GLN A 241 16.46 -5.63 -1.13
CA GLN A 241 16.14 -6.56 -0.06
C GLN A 241 16.95 -6.36 1.23
N THR A 242 17.48 -5.15 1.45
CA THR A 242 18.25 -4.82 2.67
C THR A 242 17.47 -3.94 3.65
N ARG A 243 18.04 -3.72 4.84
CA ARG A 243 17.55 -2.71 5.79
C ARG A 243 17.62 -1.28 5.24
N ILE A 244 18.51 -1.03 4.28
CA ILE A 244 18.60 0.27 3.59
C ILE A 244 17.37 0.46 2.68
N GLU A 245 16.96 -0.55 1.92
CA GLU A 245 15.70 -0.51 1.16
C GLU A 245 14.51 -0.26 2.10
N LEU A 246 14.43 -1.00 3.22
CA LEU A 246 13.35 -0.81 4.19
C LEU A 246 13.30 0.63 4.73
N TRP A 247 14.46 1.20 5.04
CA TRP A 247 14.58 2.56 5.55
C TRP A 247 14.20 3.61 4.50
N ILE A 248 14.71 3.53 3.27
CA ILE A 248 14.41 4.55 2.26
C ILE A 248 12.94 4.51 1.83
N ARG A 249 12.31 3.34 1.78
CA ARG A 249 10.85 3.21 1.60
C ARG A 249 10.10 3.87 2.76
N SER A 250 10.49 3.57 4.00
CA SER A 250 9.87 4.19 5.18
C SER A 250 10.05 5.72 5.20
N LEU A 251 11.19 6.24 4.75
CA LEU A 251 11.43 7.68 4.64
C LEU A 251 10.55 8.33 3.56
N LYS A 252 10.39 7.69 2.41
CA LYS A 252 9.48 8.12 1.35
C LYS A 252 8.04 8.20 1.88
N ASP A 253 7.56 7.12 2.50
CA ASP A 253 6.20 7.05 3.05
C ASP A 253 6.00 8.08 4.16
N ALA A 254 7.00 8.28 5.03
CA ALA A 254 6.95 9.29 6.09
C ALA A 254 6.82 10.71 5.53
N LEU A 255 7.58 11.04 4.49
CA LEU A 255 7.48 12.33 3.81
C LEU A 255 6.12 12.49 3.11
N ALA A 256 5.65 11.44 2.44
CA ALA A 256 4.35 11.42 1.78
C ALA A 256 3.20 11.66 2.77
N ASP A 257 3.26 11.10 3.97
CA ASP A 257 2.24 11.32 4.99
C ASP A 257 2.22 12.76 5.52
N VAL A 258 3.39 13.39 5.73
CA VAL A 258 3.49 14.66 6.47
C VAL A 258 3.69 15.91 5.60
N ASN A 259 3.89 15.78 4.29
CA ASN A 259 4.07 16.93 3.42
C ASN A 259 2.77 17.74 3.21
N GLU A 260 2.87 18.83 2.45
CA GLU A 260 1.81 19.82 2.24
C GLU A 260 0.55 19.27 1.55
N TRP A 261 0.66 18.12 0.88
CA TRP A 261 -0.46 17.47 0.17
C TRP A 261 -0.82 16.10 0.74
N GLY A 262 -0.04 15.65 1.73
CA GLY A 262 -0.05 14.31 2.28
C GLY A 262 -1.26 13.96 3.13
N ARG A 263 -1.31 12.69 3.52
CA ARG A 263 -2.37 12.09 4.35
C ARG A 263 -2.64 12.88 5.63
N LEU A 264 -1.60 13.31 6.36
CA LEU A 264 -1.79 14.01 7.62
C LEU A 264 -2.32 15.43 7.42
N THR A 265 -1.95 16.11 6.33
CA THR A 265 -2.52 17.42 5.98
C THR A 265 -4.01 17.31 5.68
N TYR A 266 -4.43 16.27 4.94
CA TYR A 266 -5.85 15.96 4.74
C TYR A 266 -6.57 15.70 6.06
N ILE A 267 -6.04 14.81 6.90
CA ILE A 267 -6.62 14.47 8.20
C ILE A 267 -6.79 15.70 9.10
N ILE A 268 -5.81 16.61 9.13
CA ILE A 268 -5.87 17.87 9.88
C ILE A 268 -6.98 18.77 9.34
N ARG A 269 -7.05 18.93 8.01
CA ARG A 269 -8.06 19.77 7.35
C ARG A 269 -9.48 19.29 7.66
N GLU A 270 -9.71 17.98 7.56
CA GLU A 270 -11.01 17.35 7.85
C GLU A 270 -11.26 17.15 9.34
N GLN A 271 -10.27 17.44 10.20
CA GLN A 271 -10.33 17.20 11.64
C GLN A 271 -10.75 15.75 11.99
N ASN A 272 -10.28 14.80 11.19
CA ASN A 272 -10.72 13.40 11.25
C ASN A 272 -9.87 12.61 12.26
N LEU A 273 -10.27 12.66 13.53
CA LEU A 273 -9.56 11.96 14.61
C LEU A 273 -9.57 10.43 14.41
N ALA A 274 -10.60 9.86 13.78
CA ALA A 274 -10.69 8.43 13.56
C ALA A 274 -9.61 7.95 12.57
N SER A 275 -9.46 8.64 11.44
CA SER A 275 -8.41 8.35 10.47
C SER A 275 -7.00 8.61 11.02
N PHE A 276 -6.82 9.64 11.87
CA PHE A 276 -5.54 9.83 12.54
C PHE A 276 -5.20 8.66 13.47
N ALA A 277 -6.19 8.20 14.25
CA ALA A 277 -6.04 7.04 15.11
C ALA A 277 -5.72 5.77 14.31
N LEU A 278 -6.37 5.53 13.17
CA LEU A 278 -6.09 4.37 12.32
C LEU A 278 -4.71 4.43 11.67
N MET A 279 -4.29 5.61 11.23
CA MET A 279 -2.93 5.85 10.73
C MET A 279 -1.89 5.44 11.78
N LEU A 280 -2.10 5.79 13.06
CA LEU A 280 -1.23 5.38 14.17
C LEU A 280 -1.38 3.90 14.56
N ALA A 281 -2.58 3.34 14.44
CA ALA A 281 -2.83 1.93 14.75
C ALA A 281 -2.08 0.99 13.80
N PHE A 282 -1.95 1.38 12.53
CA PHE A 282 -1.47 0.51 11.44
C PHE A 282 -0.12 0.92 10.86
N GLN A 283 0.66 1.74 11.57
CA GLN A 283 1.98 2.22 11.13
C GLN A 283 2.87 1.06 10.67
N PRO A 284 3.32 1.05 9.40
CA PRO A 284 4.21 0.02 8.90
C PRO A 284 5.67 0.31 9.26
N GLY A 285 6.50 -0.75 9.24
CA GLY A 285 7.95 -0.65 9.17
C GLY A 285 8.57 0.26 10.23
N LEU A 286 9.28 1.29 9.78
CA LEU A 286 10.04 2.21 10.62
C LEU A 286 9.32 3.54 10.89
N LEU A 287 8.05 3.65 10.52
CA LEU A 287 7.34 4.93 10.51
C LEU A 287 7.28 5.58 11.90
N SER A 288 7.09 4.79 12.96
CA SER A 288 7.09 5.30 14.35
C SER A 288 8.44 5.88 14.80
N PHE A 289 9.55 5.36 14.27
CA PHE A 289 10.89 5.89 14.52
C PHE A 289 11.18 7.15 13.69
N LEU A 290 10.61 7.23 12.49
CA LEU A 290 10.77 8.38 11.60
C LEU A 290 9.84 9.53 11.96
N LEU A 291 8.71 9.27 12.62
CA LEU A 291 7.68 10.24 12.99
C LEU A 291 7.31 10.15 14.50
N PRO A 292 8.28 10.20 15.43
CA PRO A 292 8.02 10.10 16.87
C PRO A 292 7.13 11.23 17.42
N GLU A 293 6.99 12.34 16.68
CA GLU A 293 6.18 13.49 17.07
C GLU A 293 4.67 13.21 17.01
N LEU A 294 4.23 12.21 16.22
CA LEU A 294 2.82 12.04 15.91
C LEU A 294 1.99 11.45 17.05
N GLU A 295 2.53 10.49 17.79
CA GLU A 295 1.78 9.92 18.91
C GLU A 295 1.51 10.95 20.02
N PRO A 296 2.50 11.72 20.52
CA PRO A 296 2.24 12.78 21.49
C PRO A 296 1.23 13.81 20.97
N ALA A 297 1.36 14.22 19.70
CA ALA A 297 0.44 15.17 19.08
C ALA A 297 -0.99 14.60 18.96
N PHE A 298 -1.13 13.30 18.68
CA PHE A 298 -2.42 12.62 18.66
C PHE A 298 -3.14 12.69 20.01
N TRP A 299 -2.45 12.39 21.11
CA TRP A 299 -3.08 12.43 22.43
C TRP A 299 -3.47 13.85 22.84
N GLU A 300 -2.72 14.85 22.40
CA GLU A 300 -3.09 16.25 22.59
C GLU A 300 -4.36 16.59 21.79
N VAL A 301 -4.42 16.27 20.49
CA VAL A 301 -5.62 16.50 19.67
C VAL A 301 -6.83 15.75 20.21
N ALA A 302 -6.66 14.50 20.64
CA ALA A 302 -7.74 13.70 21.23
C ALA A 302 -8.35 14.36 22.48
N LYS A 303 -7.54 15.11 23.24
CA LYS A 303 -7.94 15.79 24.48
C LYS A 303 -8.47 17.21 24.23
N SER A 304 -7.72 18.03 23.50
CA SER A 304 -7.96 19.48 23.38
C SER A 304 -8.58 19.89 22.04
N ARG A 305 -8.59 18.99 21.05
CA ARG A 305 -8.96 19.28 19.66
C ARG A 305 -8.10 20.38 19.02
N ASP A 306 -6.89 20.62 19.55
CA ASP A 306 -5.94 21.58 18.97
C ASP A 306 -5.25 21.01 17.72
N TRP A 307 -5.95 21.07 16.60
CA TRP A 307 -5.43 20.66 15.28
C TRP A 307 -4.26 21.53 14.81
N GLN A 308 -4.12 22.76 15.31
CA GLN A 308 -2.99 23.62 14.97
C GLN A 308 -1.70 23.12 15.64
N ALA A 309 -1.78 22.58 16.85
CA ALA A 309 -0.63 21.93 17.48
C ALA A 309 -0.15 20.72 16.68
N LEU A 310 -1.07 19.90 16.16
CA LEU A 310 -0.73 18.80 15.27
C LEU A 310 -0.09 19.29 13.96
N ASP A 311 -0.61 20.35 13.35
CA ASP A 311 -0.03 20.91 12.13
C ASP A 311 1.39 21.44 12.35
N ARG A 312 1.67 22.07 13.50
CA ARG A 312 3.03 22.46 13.89
C ARG A 312 3.96 21.26 14.05
N ALA A 313 3.48 20.17 14.68
CA ALA A 313 4.25 18.94 14.82
C ALA A 313 4.55 18.30 13.46
N ARG A 314 3.54 18.22 12.58
CA ARG A 314 3.68 17.76 11.19
C ARG A 314 4.73 18.57 10.43
N ALA A 315 4.63 19.91 10.45
CA ALA A 315 5.58 20.79 9.77
C ALA A 315 7.02 20.63 10.30
N GLY A 316 7.18 20.45 11.62
CA GLY A 316 8.48 20.15 12.24
C GLY A 316 9.06 18.83 11.78
N ALA A 317 8.25 17.77 11.73
CA ALA A 317 8.64 16.46 11.22
C ALA A 317 9.04 16.53 9.74
N LEU A 318 8.24 17.20 8.90
CA LEU A 318 8.55 17.42 7.48
C LEU A 318 9.90 18.11 7.28
N ALA A 319 10.16 19.19 8.02
CA ALA A 319 11.42 19.91 7.93
C ALA A 319 12.61 19.02 8.35
N ARG A 320 12.44 18.14 9.35
CA ARG A 320 13.47 17.18 9.77
C ARG A 320 13.72 16.12 8.71
N LEU A 321 12.67 15.52 8.16
CA LEU A 321 12.79 14.47 7.15
C LEU A 321 13.38 15.02 5.84
N ARG A 322 12.99 16.22 5.39
CA ARG A 322 13.62 16.86 4.21
C ARG A 322 15.10 17.18 4.42
N ARG A 323 15.54 17.50 5.64
CA ARG A 323 16.97 17.62 5.96
C ARG A 323 17.67 16.26 5.84
N GLN A 324 17.09 15.18 6.37
CA GLN A 324 17.64 13.84 6.22
C GLN A 324 17.73 13.41 4.75
N ALA A 325 16.69 13.68 3.95
CA ALA A 325 16.69 13.44 2.52
C ALA A 325 17.80 14.23 1.81
N LYS A 326 17.99 15.51 2.16
CA LYS A 326 19.09 16.32 1.64
C LYS A 326 20.46 15.72 1.98
N GLU A 327 20.69 15.36 3.24
CA GLU A 327 21.94 14.74 3.69
C GLU A 327 22.24 13.43 2.95
N LEU A 328 21.20 12.64 2.66
CA LEU A 328 21.31 11.43 1.85
C LEU A 328 21.72 11.73 0.40
N ASN A 329 21.09 12.71 -0.24
CA ASN A 329 21.45 13.12 -1.60
C ASN A 329 22.90 13.65 -1.65
N ASP A 330 23.30 14.47 -0.66
CA ASP A 330 24.67 14.98 -0.55
C ASP A 330 25.69 13.85 -0.32
N LEU A 331 25.29 12.74 0.32
CA LEU A 331 26.11 11.54 0.48
C LEU A 331 26.25 10.77 -0.84
N LEU A 332 25.17 10.58 -1.59
CA LEU A 332 25.18 9.91 -2.89
C LEU A 332 26.01 10.68 -3.93
N ALA A 333 25.95 12.01 -3.91
CA ALA A 333 26.71 12.88 -4.81
C ALA A 333 28.24 12.79 -4.62
N GLN A 334 28.73 12.21 -3.52
CA GLN A 334 30.17 12.00 -3.28
C GLN A 334 30.77 10.87 -4.12
N GLY A 335 29.95 10.04 -4.79
CA GLY A 335 30.45 8.95 -5.64
C GLY A 335 31.20 7.87 -4.85
N LEU A 336 30.75 7.59 -3.63
CA LEU A 336 31.34 6.56 -2.77
C LEU A 336 31.18 5.16 -3.38
N SER A 337 32.06 4.23 -2.99
CA SER A 337 31.85 2.81 -3.26
C SER A 337 30.55 2.32 -2.57
N ALA A 338 29.95 1.23 -3.06
CA ALA A 338 28.75 0.67 -2.46
C ALA A 338 28.95 0.29 -0.98
N GLU A 339 30.12 -0.24 -0.62
CA GLU A 339 30.48 -0.62 0.75
C GLU A 339 30.63 0.61 1.68
N ASP A 340 31.31 1.65 1.20
CA ASP A 340 31.47 2.91 1.95
C ASP A 340 30.14 3.64 2.12
N LEU A 341 29.32 3.67 1.07
CA LEU A 341 27.98 4.24 1.08
C LEU A 341 27.09 3.51 2.08
N GLN A 342 27.07 2.17 2.04
CA GLN A 342 26.35 1.34 2.99
C GLN A 342 26.76 1.64 4.43
N SER A 343 28.07 1.68 4.70
CA SER A 343 28.62 1.97 6.03
C SER A 343 28.27 3.39 6.52
N CYS A 344 28.24 4.36 5.62
CA CYS A 344 27.82 5.73 5.93
C CYS A 344 26.32 5.82 6.22
N ILE A 345 25.47 5.20 5.40
CA ILE A 345 24.02 5.17 5.60
C ILE A 345 23.68 4.49 6.92
N GLN A 346 24.27 3.33 7.20
CA GLN A 346 24.02 2.59 8.44
C GLN A 346 24.30 3.44 9.67
N ARG A 347 25.51 4.02 9.74
CA ARG A 347 25.95 4.84 10.87
C ARG A 347 25.14 6.13 11.04
N ARG A 348 24.79 6.81 9.94
CA ARG A 348 24.12 8.12 9.99
C ARG A 348 22.61 8.03 10.17
N PHE A 349 21.96 7.01 9.59
CA PHE A 349 20.50 6.98 9.49
C PHE A 349 19.86 5.77 10.17
N LEU A 350 20.51 4.61 10.22
CA LEU A 350 19.92 3.39 10.79
C LEU A 350 20.29 3.20 12.26
N SER A 351 21.57 3.36 12.62
CA SER A 351 22.03 3.20 14.00
C SER A 351 21.34 4.14 15.00
N PRO A 352 21.02 5.41 14.67
CA PRO A 352 20.24 6.27 15.56
C PRO A 352 18.81 5.77 15.83
N LEU A 353 18.28 4.88 14.97
CA LEU A 353 16.97 4.25 15.14
C LEU A 353 17.08 2.89 15.88
N GLY A 354 18.29 2.48 16.28
CA GLY A 354 18.54 1.20 16.93
C GLY A 354 18.55 -0.01 15.96
N LEU A 355 18.79 0.23 14.67
CA LEU A 355 18.78 -0.78 13.60
C LEU A 355 20.18 -1.20 13.14
#